data_AF-A0A3D1TFJ2-F1
#
_entry.id   AF-A0A3D1TFJ2-F1
#
_cell.length_a   1.000
_cell.length_b   1.000
_cell.length_c   1.000
_cell.angle_alpha   90.00
_cell.angle_beta   90.00
_cell.angle_gamma   90.00
#
_symmetry.space_group_name_H-M   'P 1'
#
loop_
_entity.id
_entity.type
_entity.pdbx_description
1 polymer ?
#
loop_
_entity_poly.entity_id
_entity_poly.type
_entity_poly.pdbx_seq_one_letter_code
_entity_poly.pdbx_strand_id
1 'polypeptide(L)'
;MCKLRDLGLGVAALGGLAGTPAVQAQDAARVMTRLIQAGNSQGGAVDPRLKDIEKELRRLFRFSSYKLIAQKNVSLSQGSTQTLKLNPQFVLVLNLKSQSASQSTMSVQLQWNRRAIINTTARLNKGANLILGGPPDGAGGAWMLALKTY
;
A
#
# COMPACT_ATOMS: atom_id res chain seq x y z
N MET A 1 -51.17 41.53 -45.87
CA MET A 1 -50.35 41.79 -47.07
C MET A 1 -49.02 41.07 -46.90
N CYS A 2 -48.73 40.15 -47.82
CA CYS A 2 -47.48 39.42 -47.93
C CYS A 2 -46.30 40.34 -48.29
N LYS A 3 -45.11 40.09 -47.74
CA LYS A 3 -43.94 39.78 -48.57
C LYS A 3 -42.81 39.13 -47.76
N LEU A 4 -42.20 38.17 -48.42
CA LEU A 4 -41.32 37.12 -47.98
C LEU A 4 -39.99 37.32 -48.74
N ARG A 5 -38.86 36.95 -48.10
CA ARG A 5 -37.51 36.65 -48.65
C ARG A 5 -36.63 37.79 -49.16
N ASP A 6 -35.42 37.90 -48.61
CA ASP A 6 -34.18 37.24 -49.08
C ASP A 6 -33.12 37.29 -47.95
N LEU A 7 -32.61 36.18 -47.44
CA LEU A 7 -31.37 35.48 -47.83
C LEU A 7 -30.08 36.32 -47.69
N GLY A 8 -29.32 36.04 -46.63
CA GLY A 8 -27.96 36.54 -46.42
C GLY A 8 -27.18 35.57 -45.54
N LEU A 9 -26.43 34.69 -46.18
CA LEU A 9 -25.42 33.80 -45.59
C LEU A 9 -24.37 34.60 -44.81
N GLY A 10 -24.01 34.16 -43.61
CA GLY A 10 -22.90 34.72 -42.85
C GLY A 10 -22.49 33.79 -41.71
N VAL A 11 -21.83 32.68 -42.05
CA VAL A 11 -21.16 31.80 -41.09
C VAL A 11 -19.88 32.51 -40.62
N ALA A 12 -19.73 32.72 -39.32
CA ALA A 12 -18.44 32.95 -38.69
C ALA A 12 -18.38 32.13 -37.40
N ALA A 13 -17.85 30.92 -37.53
CA ALA A 13 -17.45 30.08 -36.41
C ALA A 13 -16.19 30.68 -35.76
N LEU A 14 -16.22 30.89 -34.44
CA LEU A 14 -15.02 31.00 -33.62
C LEU A 14 -15.16 30.01 -32.47
N GLY A 15 -14.52 28.85 -32.67
CA GLY A 15 -14.46 27.77 -31.71
C GLY A 15 -13.62 28.13 -30.49
N GLY A 16 -14.24 28.09 -29.31
CA GLY A 16 -13.55 28.08 -28.04
C GLY A 16 -13.15 26.65 -27.67
N LEU A 17 -11.91 26.28 -27.96
CA LEU A 17 -11.26 25.12 -27.34
C LEU A 17 -10.95 25.48 -25.88
N ALA A 18 -11.92 25.26 -24.99
CA ALA A 18 -11.64 25.26 -23.55
C ALA A 18 -10.90 23.96 -23.23
N GLY A 19 -9.58 24.06 -23.04
CA GLY A 19 -8.72 22.95 -22.65
C GLY A 19 -9.25 22.29 -21.38
N THR A 20 -9.56 21.00 -21.45
CA THR A 20 -9.75 20.18 -20.26
C THR A 20 -8.43 20.14 -19.49
N PRO A 21 -8.40 20.50 -18.20
CA PRO A 21 -7.22 20.27 -17.39
C PRO A 21 -6.98 18.75 -17.39
N ALA A 22 -5.89 18.32 -18.02
CA ALA A 22 -5.38 16.98 -17.82
C ALA A 22 -5.01 16.88 -16.35
N VAL A 23 -5.89 16.23 -15.56
CA VAL A 23 -5.57 15.81 -14.20
C VAL A 23 -4.35 14.90 -14.34
N GLN A 24 -3.17 15.44 -14.07
CA GLN A 24 -1.97 14.64 -13.92
C GLN A 24 -2.28 13.68 -12.78
N ALA A 25 -2.53 12.41 -13.12
CA ALA A 25 -2.64 11.35 -12.14
C ALA A 25 -1.35 11.39 -11.32
N GLN A 26 -1.43 11.89 -10.09
CA GLN A 26 -0.33 11.79 -9.15
C GLN A 26 -0.03 10.31 -9.01
N ASP A 27 1.17 9.92 -9.45
CA ASP A 27 1.63 8.53 -9.41
C ASP A 27 1.51 8.04 -7.96
N ALA A 28 0.59 7.10 -7.74
CA ALA A 28 0.28 6.59 -6.42
C ALA A 28 0.92 5.21 -6.27
N ALA A 29 1.74 5.04 -5.23
CA ALA A 29 2.30 3.74 -4.92
C ALA A 29 1.20 2.82 -4.38
N ARG A 30 1.02 1.66 -5.03
CA ARG A 30 0.17 0.60 -4.50
C ARG A 30 0.98 -0.22 -3.51
N VAL A 31 0.50 -0.29 -2.27
CA VAL A 31 1.17 -0.98 -1.17
C VAL A 31 0.25 -2.07 -0.63
N MET A 32 0.73 -3.31 -0.62
CA MET A 32 0.12 -4.40 0.14
C MET A 32 0.83 -4.55 1.47
N THR A 33 0.04 -4.66 2.53
CA THR A 33 0.49 -4.86 3.90
C THR A 33 -0.11 -6.14 4.44
N ARG A 34 0.69 -6.92 5.18
CA ARG A 34 0.31 -8.21 5.74
C ARG A 34 0.77 -8.28 7.20
N LEU A 35 -0.17 -8.45 8.13
CA LEU A 35 0.12 -8.80 9.52
C LEU A 35 0.16 -10.31 9.66
N ILE A 36 1.27 -10.82 10.17
CA ILE A 36 1.56 -12.25 10.25
C ILE A 36 1.82 -12.59 11.71
N GLN A 37 1.26 -13.71 12.17
CA GLN A 37 1.64 -14.34 13.42
C GLN A 37 2.52 -15.55 13.09
N ALA A 38 3.74 -15.56 13.61
CA ALA A 38 4.67 -16.66 13.48
C ALA A 38 4.76 -17.44 14.79
N GLY A 39 5.00 -18.74 14.72
CA GLY A 39 5.14 -19.58 15.90
C GLY A 39 5.74 -20.93 15.57
N ASN A 40 5.73 -21.83 16.55
CA ASN A 40 6.21 -23.19 16.39
C ASN A 40 5.06 -24.16 16.63
N SER A 41 4.23 -24.38 15.60
CA SER A 41 3.14 -25.34 15.65
C SER A 41 3.59 -26.71 15.16
N GLN A 42 3.07 -27.77 15.77
CA GLN A 42 3.29 -29.14 15.33
C GLN A 42 2.76 -29.31 13.89
N GLY A 43 3.63 -29.69 12.95
CA GLY A 43 3.32 -29.76 11.52
C GLY A 43 3.73 -28.53 10.67
N GLY A 44 4.20 -27.43 11.27
CA GLY A 44 4.90 -26.36 10.54
C GLY A 44 4.11 -25.66 9.42
N ALA A 45 2.80 -25.46 9.63
CA ALA A 45 1.90 -24.95 8.60
C ALA A 45 2.13 -23.46 8.27
N VAL A 46 2.15 -23.15 6.96
CA VAL A 46 2.23 -21.79 6.43
C VAL A 46 0.94 -21.49 5.68
N ASP A 47 0.32 -20.35 5.98
CA ASP A 47 -0.86 -19.88 5.25
C ASP A 47 -0.52 -19.78 3.74
N PRO A 48 -1.30 -20.41 2.84
CA PRO A 48 -1.02 -20.41 1.40
C PRO A 48 -0.85 -19.01 0.78
N ARG A 49 -1.46 -17.99 1.39
CA ARG A 49 -1.35 -16.57 0.96
C ARG A 49 -0.01 -15.93 1.29
N LEU A 50 0.87 -16.65 2.01
CA LEU A 50 2.24 -16.24 2.35
C LEU A 50 3.29 -17.00 1.54
N LYS A 51 2.88 -17.88 0.61
CA LYS A 51 3.79 -18.72 -0.17
C LYS A 51 4.82 -17.91 -0.97
N ASP A 52 4.47 -16.70 -1.40
CA ASP A 52 5.37 -15.78 -2.10
C ASP A 52 6.52 -15.27 -1.22
N ILE A 53 6.37 -15.28 0.11
CA ILE A 53 7.39 -14.82 1.08
C ILE A 53 7.85 -15.90 2.05
N GLU A 54 7.38 -17.14 1.91
CA GLU A 54 7.68 -18.22 2.86
C GLU A 54 9.20 -18.44 3.03
N LYS A 55 9.94 -18.47 1.92
CA LYS A 55 11.39 -18.68 1.95
C LYS A 55 12.11 -17.58 2.74
N GLU A 56 11.66 -16.34 2.60
CA GLU A 56 12.21 -15.17 3.30
C GLU A 56 11.86 -15.23 4.79
N LEU A 57 10.60 -15.53 5.11
CA LEU A 57 10.13 -15.70 6.49
C LEU A 57 10.94 -16.76 7.23
N ARG A 58 11.08 -17.96 6.66
CA ARG A 58 11.84 -19.07 7.27
C ARG A 58 13.31 -18.73 7.46
N ARG A 59 13.92 -18.09 6.46
CA ARG A 59 15.34 -17.70 6.50
C ARG A 59 15.62 -16.64 7.58
N LEU A 60 14.75 -15.64 7.70
CA LEU A 60 14.98 -14.49 8.57
C LEU A 60 14.59 -14.78 10.03
N PHE A 61 13.51 -15.52 10.28
CA PHE A 61 12.92 -15.63 11.61
C PHE A 61 12.88 -17.06 12.17
N ARG A 62 13.13 -18.09 11.34
CA ARG A 62 13.28 -19.49 11.77
C ARG A 62 12.10 -20.11 12.54
N PHE A 63 10.88 -19.62 12.33
CA PHE A 63 9.67 -20.23 12.87
C PHE A 63 9.19 -21.37 11.99
N SER A 64 8.51 -22.37 12.57
CA SER A 64 7.96 -23.48 11.79
C SER A 64 6.62 -23.14 11.14
N SER A 65 5.80 -22.29 11.76
CA SER A 65 4.47 -21.90 11.28
C SER A 65 4.29 -20.39 11.11
N TYR A 66 3.49 -20.00 10.12
CA TYR A 66 3.16 -18.60 9.80
C TYR A 66 1.70 -18.48 9.37
N LYS A 67 0.94 -17.64 10.07
CA LYS A 67 -0.48 -17.41 9.81
C LYS A 67 -0.73 -15.96 9.39
N LEU A 68 -1.45 -15.75 8.30
CA LEU A 68 -1.87 -14.41 7.89
C LEU A 68 -3.07 -13.97 8.73
N ILE A 69 -2.89 -12.92 9.51
CA ILE A 69 -3.92 -12.37 10.41
C ILE A 69 -4.72 -11.26 9.73
N ALA A 70 -4.04 -10.40 8.97
CA ALA A 70 -4.69 -9.34 8.21
C ALA A 70 -3.91 -8.98 6.95
N GLN A 71 -4.63 -8.59 5.90
CA GLN A 71 -4.07 -8.04 4.68
C GLN A 71 -4.82 -6.78 4.28
N LYS A 72 -4.10 -5.71 3.94
CA LYS A 72 -4.67 -4.46 3.43
C LYS A 72 -3.89 -3.97 2.23
N ASN A 73 -4.60 -3.53 1.20
CA ASN A 73 -4.04 -2.86 0.04
C ASN A 73 -4.42 -1.38 0.10
N VAL A 74 -3.46 -0.49 -0.16
CA VAL A 74 -3.68 0.95 -0.14
C VAL A 74 -2.90 1.60 -1.28
N SER A 75 -3.46 2.67 -1.84
CA SER A 75 -2.74 3.57 -2.75
C SER A 75 -2.29 4.79 -1.96
N LEU A 76 -0.99 5.09 -2.00
CA LEU A 76 -0.39 6.25 -1.34
C LEU A 76 0.17 7.20 -2.39
N SER A 77 -0.32 8.43 -2.41
CA SER A 77 0.33 9.53 -3.14
C SER A 77 1.55 10.02 -2.36
N GLN A 78 2.55 10.57 -3.04
CA GLN A 78 3.72 11.13 -2.36
C GLN A 78 3.30 12.24 -1.38
N GLY A 79 3.88 12.22 -0.18
CA GLY A 79 3.53 13.13 0.92
C GLY A 79 2.29 12.71 1.71
N SER A 80 1.47 11.80 1.20
CA SER A 80 0.26 11.34 1.89
C SER A 80 0.58 10.35 3.02
N THR A 81 -0.25 10.40 4.06
CA THR A 81 -0.24 9.46 5.19
C THR A 81 -1.50 8.60 5.16
N GLN A 82 -1.35 7.30 5.37
CA GLN A 82 -2.45 6.35 5.50
C GLN A 82 -2.34 5.60 6.82
N THR A 83 -3.44 5.55 7.55
CA THR A 83 -3.56 4.82 8.81
C THR A 83 -4.43 3.59 8.59
N LEU A 84 -3.84 2.41 8.76
CA LEU A 84 -4.46 1.12 8.51
C LEU A 84 -4.64 0.38 9.84
N LYS A 85 -5.88 0.15 10.24
CA LYS A 85 -6.19 -0.77 11.34
C LYS A 85 -6.06 -2.21 10.81
N LEU A 86 -5.02 -2.92 11.22
CA LEU A 86 -4.74 -4.30 10.79
C LEU A 86 -5.57 -5.29 11.62
N ASN A 87 -5.62 -5.09 12.94
CA ASN A 87 -6.52 -5.78 13.85
C ASN A 87 -6.84 -4.85 15.05
N PRO A 88 -7.58 -5.29 16.09
CA PRO A 88 -7.89 -4.44 17.25
C PRO A 88 -6.65 -3.88 17.99
N GLN A 89 -5.53 -4.58 17.95
CA GLN A 89 -4.31 -4.25 18.69
C GLN A 89 -3.25 -3.56 17.82
N PHE A 90 -3.26 -3.79 16.51
CA PHE A 90 -2.25 -3.32 15.56
C PHE A 90 -2.79 -2.26 14.61
N VAL A 91 -2.14 -1.10 14.65
CA VAL A 91 -2.37 0.02 13.73
C VAL A 91 -1.07 0.33 13.00
N LEU A 92 -1.14 0.41 11.68
CA LEU A 92 -0.02 0.72 10.80
C LEU A 92 -0.21 2.12 10.21
N VAL A 93 0.78 2.99 10.40
CA VAL A 93 0.83 4.30 9.77
C VAL A 93 1.90 4.25 8.69
N LEU A 94 1.50 4.53 7.45
CA LEU A 94 2.37 4.60 6.28
C LEU A 94 2.42 6.03 5.78
N ASN A 95 3.62 6.50 5.43
CA ASN A 95 3.77 7.77 4.73
C ASN A 95 4.77 7.59 3.59
N LEU A 96 4.32 7.86 2.36
CA LEU A 96 5.17 7.78 1.17
C LEU A 96 6.00 9.06 1.07
N LYS A 97 7.31 8.94 1.30
CA LYS A 97 8.25 10.08 1.29
C LYS A 97 8.65 10.47 -0.13
N SER A 98 8.95 9.47 -0.94
CA SER A 98 9.30 9.65 -2.36
C SER A 98 9.02 8.38 -3.15
N GLN A 99 8.78 8.53 -4.45
CA GLN A 99 8.59 7.43 -5.38
C GLN A 99 9.32 7.71 -6.69
N SER A 100 9.78 6.64 -7.32
CA SER A 100 10.33 6.59 -8.67
C SER A 100 9.75 5.37 -9.39
N ALA A 101 10.11 5.16 -10.66
CA ALA A 101 9.64 4.02 -11.44
C ALA A 101 10.00 2.65 -10.81
N SER A 102 11.12 2.55 -10.06
CA SER A 102 11.63 1.29 -9.52
C SER A 102 11.72 1.21 -8.01
N GLN A 103 11.57 2.33 -7.29
CA GLN A 103 11.77 2.37 -5.84
C GLN A 103 10.86 3.41 -5.16
N SER A 104 10.41 3.08 -3.95
CA SER A 104 9.66 3.96 -3.04
C SER A 104 10.39 4.10 -1.71
N THR A 105 10.47 5.31 -1.16
CA THR A 105 10.90 5.53 0.23
C THR A 105 9.67 5.71 1.10
N MET A 106 9.49 4.84 2.09
CA MET A 106 8.30 4.82 2.93
C MET A 106 8.67 4.88 4.41
N SER A 107 8.04 5.81 5.12
CA SER A 107 8.02 5.80 6.57
C SER A 107 6.96 4.81 7.03
N VAL A 108 7.36 3.88 7.89
CA VAL A 108 6.55 2.77 8.39
C VAL A 108 6.55 2.82 9.90
N GLN A 109 5.37 3.04 10.48
CA GLN A 109 5.18 2.99 11.92
C GLN A 109 4.13 1.94 12.28
N LEU A 110 4.53 0.91 13.02
CA LEU A 110 3.61 -0.06 13.59
C LEU A 110 3.35 0.28 15.05
N GLN A 111 2.09 0.32 15.42
CA GLN A 111 1.64 0.51 16.79
C GLN A 111 1.01 -0.77 17.31
N TRP A 112 1.32 -1.13 18.56
CA TRP A 112 0.70 -2.21 19.30
C TRP A 112 0.09 -1.65 20.58
N ASN A 113 -1.21 -1.86 20.78
CA ASN A 113 -1.96 -1.32 21.92
C ASN A 113 -1.77 0.20 22.11
N ARG A 114 -1.82 0.96 21.01
CA ARG A 114 -1.59 2.43 20.95
C ARG A 114 -0.15 2.89 21.24
N ARG A 115 0.80 1.98 21.41
CA ARG A 115 2.23 2.31 21.56
C ARG A 115 2.98 2.01 20.27
N ALA A 116 3.78 2.96 19.79
CA ALA A 116 4.68 2.71 18.66
C ALA A 116 5.73 1.65 19.05
N ILE A 117 5.77 0.54 18.30
CA ILE A 117 6.72 -0.56 18.49
C ILE A 117 7.74 -0.67 17.36
N ILE A 118 7.39 -0.13 16.19
CA ILE A 118 8.27 0.01 15.04
C ILE A 118 8.10 1.42 14.52
N ASN A 119 9.21 2.12 14.29
CA ASN A 119 9.24 3.38 13.58
C ASN A 119 10.51 3.40 12.74
N THR A 120 10.36 3.24 11.43
CA THR A 120 11.49 3.17 10.51
C THR A 120 11.16 3.83 9.18
N THR A 121 12.19 4.20 8.44
CA THR A 121 12.07 4.61 7.04
C THR A 121 12.82 3.60 6.19
N ALA A 122 12.12 2.98 5.24
CA ALA A 122 12.68 1.96 4.39
C ALA A 122 12.61 2.39 2.92
N ARG A 123 13.63 2.00 2.15
CA ARG A 123 13.59 2.04 0.68
C ARG A 123 13.13 0.68 0.19
N LEU A 124 11.98 0.64 -0.48
CA LEU A 124 11.39 -0.56 -1.04
C LEU A 124 11.52 -0.50 -2.56
N ASN A 125 12.23 -1.47 -3.13
CA ASN A 125 12.21 -1.68 -4.57
C ASN A 125 10.84 -2.23 -4.97
N LYS A 126 10.35 -1.81 -6.12
CA LYS A 126 9.07 -2.28 -6.69
C LYS A 126 9.10 -3.81 -6.81
N GLY A 127 8.07 -4.47 -6.27
CA GLY A 127 7.95 -5.92 -6.24
C GLY A 127 8.72 -6.63 -5.11
N ALA A 128 9.62 -5.95 -4.39
CA ALA A 128 10.34 -6.53 -3.26
C ALA A 128 9.50 -6.54 -1.98
N ASN A 129 9.77 -7.52 -1.12
CA ASN A 129 9.14 -7.62 0.19
C ASN A 129 10.03 -6.98 1.26
N LEU A 130 9.45 -6.09 2.06
CA LEU A 130 10.03 -5.65 3.32
C LEU A 130 9.33 -6.42 4.44
N ILE A 131 10.09 -7.17 5.24
CA ILE A 131 9.54 -7.90 6.39
C ILE A 131 10.17 -7.34 7.66
N LEU A 132 9.33 -6.85 8.57
CA LEU A 132 9.69 -6.28 9.85
C LEU A 132 9.21 -7.21 10.97
N GLY A 133 10.12 -7.55 11.89
CA GLY A 133 9.78 -8.26 13.12
C GLY A 133 9.01 -7.36 14.08
N GLY A 134 8.16 -7.97 14.89
CA GLY A 134 7.35 -7.31 15.91
C GLY A 134 7.52 -7.97 17.28
N PRO A 135 6.68 -7.60 18.25
CA PRO A 135 6.75 -8.13 19.62
C PRO A 135 6.47 -9.63 19.64
N PRO A 136 6.96 -10.34 20.69
CA PRO A 136 6.54 -11.70 20.95
C PRO A 136 5.02 -11.77 21.15
N ASP A 137 4.41 -12.88 20.75
CA ASP A 137 2.95 -13.07 20.88
C ASP A 137 2.52 -13.59 22.27
N GLY A 138 3.50 -13.90 23.14
CA GLY A 138 3.29 -14.43 24.48
C GLY A 138 3.17 -15.96 24.55
N ALA A 139 3.11 -16.65 23.40
CA ALA A 139 2.96 -18.11 23.28
C ALA A 139 4.19 -18.79 22.65
N GLY A 140 5.35 -18.13 22.67
CA GLY A 140 6.57 -18.60 22.01
C GLY A 140 6.64 -18.29 20.51
N GLY A 141 5.74 -17.44 20.02
CA GLY A 141 5.73 -16.89 18.67
C GLY A 141 6.07 -15.40 18.63
N ALA A 142 5.90 -14.80 17.45
CA ALA A 142 6.13 -13.38 17.22
C ALA A 142 5.19 -12.81 16.16
N TRP A 143 4.87 -11.52 16.31
CA TRP A 143 4.18 -10.75 15.30
C TRP A 143 5.15 -10.25 14.23
N MET A 144 4.71 -10.17 12.98
CA MET A 144 5.50 -9.67 11.86
C MET A 144 4.65 -8.83 10.93
N LEU A 145 5.29 -7.87 10.27
CA LEU A 145 4.67 -7.03 9.26
C LEU A 145 5.43 -7.21 7.94
N ALA A 146 4.73 -7.62 6.89
CA ALA A 146 5.27 -7.62 5.53
C ALA A 146 4.63 -6.53 4.68
N LEU A 147 5.44 -5.81 3.91
CA LEU A 147 5.02 -4.78 2.97
C LEU A 147 5.59 -5.10 1.58
N LYS A 148 4.79 -4.83 0.55
CA LYS A 148 5.20 -4.95 -0.85
C LYS A 148 4.62 -3.79 -1.66
N THR A 149 5.43 -3.20 -2.52
CA THR A 149 5.00 -2.17 -3.47
C THR A 149 4.84 -2.76 -4.87
N TYR A 150 3.90 -2.24 -5.65
CA TYR A 150 3.57 -2.69 -7.02
C TYR A 150 3.62 -1.58 -8.06
#